data_AF-A0A1I2GQX8-F1
#
_entry.id   AF-A0A1I2GQX8-F1
#
_cell.length_a   1.000
_cell.length_b   1.000
_cell.length_c   1.000
_cell.angle_alpha   90.00
_cell.angle_beta   90.00
_cell.angle_gamma   90.00
#
_symmetry.space_group_name_H-M   'P 1'
#
loop_
_entity.id
_entity.type
_entity.pdbx_description
1 polymer ?
#
loop_
_entity_poly.entity_id
_entity_poly.type
_entity_poly.pdbx_seq_one_letter_code
_entity_poly.pdbx_strand_id
1 'polypeptide(L)'
;MKSFRFILAIAVAINLCAISSTYALDLYVDTKTKQIFAEPGPGRVHIGSYVKEEKVESPPVSSQQVLADSAKKTESTESAPARQNQATEVANKALPERLASQVSVLEERVKEVEKIHGNFDDRGLHWSTKDGNFSVSLNGRIQPASQYNFINDPDPAFGANLPNELNSGANIRRARLGIEGTFFKIWDYKFEYDFSRGNGTVGSGITDAFVRLNHTNALSYKIGSFKEPFSLEEAASNRFLTFIERHMSVNSFVDNPNTYKTGIGVNYAVQRWQTGLAFQTEPIGGWSAASTSVNANGNQNRNNGSGDTGWQGIGRVSGRPWMEDETKFMHVGISAGHTAVNTQYRADGTMVGEGQTGGGGGMAFFAFPGTNVDRTNILNTGNLSTGALTDPNRREITSYDRYGAEAWFVYGPFSAQGEYLRTNINGAGYDNEHLTGYYGFASYFLTGESKAYHVRNGAANRIKPHRPFQWNGPGWGAWEIAAGYDYINMNSGVITGGQANMVRFGLNWYPHSNVKFQANVIHMLDINTARTPITNTDGYSGGSGARTNGWNNADLSAFLTQWTIDF
;
A
#
# COMPACT_ATOMS: atom_id res chain seq x y z
N MET A 1 27.19 -44.31 -18.79
CA MET A 1 27.62 -44.14 -17.38
C MET A 1 27.07 -42.84 -16.82
N LYS A 2 26.20 -42.98 -15.80
CA LYS A 2 25.89 -42.07 -14.69
C LYS A 2 25.72 -40.56 -14.97
N SER A 3 24.47 -40.12 -14.83
CA SER A 3 24.13 -38.82 -14.22
C SER A 3 23.08 -39.06 -13.15
N PHE A 4 23.39 -38.65 -11.92
CA PHE A 4 22.62 -38.85 -10.71
C PHE A 4 21.87 -37.56 -10.37
N ARG A 5 20.56 -37.70 -10.05
CA ARG A 5 19.73 -36.99 -9.04
C ARG A 5 19.87 -35.46 -8.84
N PHE A 6 18.73 -34.76 -8.91
CA PHE A 6 17.98 -34.29 -7.73
C PHE A 6 16.58 -33.80 -8.14
N ILE A 7 15.55 -34.24 -7.41
CA ILE A 7 14.14 -33.86 -7.57
C ILE A 7 13.77 -32.98 -6.38
N LEU A 8 13.18 -31.81 -6.64
CA LEU A 8 12.28 -31.13 -5.71
C LEU A 8 11.10 -30.61 -6.53
N ALA A 9 9.99 -31.34 -6.50
CA ALA A 9 8.75 -30.95 -7.17
C ALA A 9 7.71 -30.59 -6.11
N ILE A 10 7.39 -29.30 -6.03
CA ILE A 10 6.15 -28.79 -5.44
C ILE A 10 5.13 -28.82 -6.58
N ALA A 11 4.09 -29.62 -6.44
CA ALA A 11 2.93 -29.59 -7.34
C ALA A 11 1.65 -29.57 -6.50
N VAL A 12 1.03 -28.40 -6.46
CA VAL A 12 -0.37 -28.20 -6.09
C VAL A 12 -1.21 -28.78 -7.21
N ALA A 13 -2.07 -29.76 -6.90
CA ALA A 13 -3.09 -30.25 -7.82
C ALA A 13 -4.46 -30.15 -7.14
N ILE A 14 -5.26 -29.23 -7.66
CA ILE A 14 -6.70 -29.14 -7.46
C ILE A 14 -7.32 -30.41 -8.07
N ASN A 15 -8.13 -31.14 -7.30
CA ASN A 15 -9.03 -32.14 -7.85
C ASN A 15 -10.45 -31.82 -7.37
N LEU A 16 -11.29 -31.49 -8.35
CA LEU A 16 -12.74 -31.39 -8.20
C LEU A 16 -13.35 -32.59 -8.94
N CYS A 17 -14.34 -33.18 -8.28
CA CYS A 17 -15.36 -34.13 -8.76
C CYS A 17 -15.08 -35.65 -8.82
N ALA A 18 -15.90 -36.31 -7.98
CA ALA A 18 -16.68 -37.51 -8.23
C ALA A 18 -16.03 -38.88 -8.02
N ILE A 19 -16.15 -39.42 -6.80
CA ILE A 19 -16.55 -40.83 -6.58
C ILE A 19 -17.40 -40.90 -5.30
N SER A 20 -18.70 -41.19 -5.49
CA SER A 20 -19.61 -41.66 -4.46
C SER A 20 -19.39 -43.16 -4.23
N SER A 21 -18.91 -43.52 -3.04
CA SER A 21 -19.04 -44.86 -2.47
C SER A 21 -19.06 -44.74 -0.96
N THR A 22 -20.27 -44.76 -0.38
CA THR A 22 -20.49 -44.84 1.06
C THR A 22 -20.00 -46.19 1.57
N TYR A 23 -18.80 -46.24 2.16
CA TYR A 23 -18.36 -47.39 2.95
C TYR A 23 -18.98 -47.28 4.35
N ALA A 24 -19.78 -48.27 4.74
CA ALA A 24 -20.20 -48.43 6.13
C ALA A 24 -18.99 -48.90 6.96
N LEU A 25 -18.75 -48.26 8.10
CA LEU A 25 -17.70 -48.62 9.04
C LEU A 25 -18.29 -49.52 10.15
N ASP A 26 -17.83 -50.76 10.21
CA ASP A 26 -18.18 -51.67 11.30
C ASP A 26 -17.40 -51.32 12.56
N LEU A 27 -18.11 -51.14 13.68
CA LEU A 27 -17.49 -50.91 14.97
C LEU A 27 -17.68 -52.12 15.88
N TYR A 28 -16.66 -52.39 16.69
CA TYR A 28 -16.63 -53.45 17.68
C TYR A 28 -16.20 -52.88 19.02
N VAL A 29 -16.76 -53.35 20.13
CA VAL A 29 -16.31 -52.99 21.48
C VAL A 29 -15.61 -54.18 22.14
N ASP A 30 -14.44 -53.93 22.71
CA ASP A 30 -13.79 -54.92 23.58
C ASP A 30 -14.54 -54.97 24.92
N THR A 31 -15.05 -56.15 25.26
CA THR A 31 -15.92 -56.31 26.44
C THR A 31 -15.19 -56.11 27.77
N LYS A 32 -13.85 -56.23 27.79
CA LYS A 32 -13.01 -56.09 28.99
C LYS A 32 -12.44 -54.69 29.15
N THR A 33 -11.93 -54.08 28.07
CA THR A 33 -11.32 -52.73 28.12
C THR A 33 -12.31 -51.61 27.83
N LYS A 34 -13.49 -51.93 27.28
CA LYS A 34 -14.52 -50.99 26.83
C LYS A 34 -14.08 -50.03 25.71
N GLN A 35 -12.97 -50.33 25.03
CA GLN A 35 -12.48 -49.57 23.88
C GLN A 35 -13.19 -49.99 22.59
N ILE A 36 -13.34 -49.05 21.64
CA ILE A 36 -13.99 -49.27 20.35
C ILE A 36 -12.93 -49.44 19.25
N PHE A 37 -13.14 -50.42 18.37
CA PHE A 37 -12.26 -50.78 17.26
C PHE A 37 -13.05 -50.86 15.95
N ALA A 38 -12.40 -50.57 14.83
CA ALA A 38 -13.00 -50.63 13.50
C ALA A 38 -12.80 -51.98 12.78
N GLU A 39 -12.38 -53.01 13.51
CA GLU A 39 -12.09 -54.35 12.98
C GLU A 39 -12.34 -55.45 14.03
N PRO A 40 -12.76 -56.66 13.61
CA PRO A 40 -13.02 -57.77 14.52
C PRO A 40 -11.74 -58.26 15.21
N GLY A 41 -11.88 -58.82 16.42
CA GLY A 41 -10.76 -59.39 17.18
C GLY A 41 -11.23 -60.17 18.42
N PRO A 42 -10.35 -60.98 19.05
CA PRO A 42 -10.72 -61.80 20.20
C PRO A 42 -11.24 -60.95 21.37
N GLY A 43 -12.42 -61.30 21.91
CA GLY A 43 -13.06 -60.54 23.00
C GLY A 43 -13.79 -59.26 22.58
N ARG A 44 -13.81 -58.95 21.28
CA ARG A 44 -14.55 -57.82 20.70
C ARG A 44 -15.92 -58.27 20.17
N VAL A 45 -16.95 -57.50 20.48
CA VAL A 45 -18.34 -57.74 20.04
C VAL A 45 -18.72 -56.66 19.05
N HIS A 46 -19.30 -57.05 17.91
CA HIS A 46 -19.79 -56.10 16.90
C HIS A 46 -20.96 -55.28 17.46
N ILE A 47 -20.89 -53.97 17.31
CA ILE A 47 -21.89 -53.02 17.85
C ILE A 47 -22.63 -52.25 16.75
N GLY A 48 -22.38 -52.57 15.47
CA GLY A 48 -23.12 -52.04 14.33
C GLY A 48 -22.23 -51.45 13.24
N SER A 49 -22.85 -51.24 12.08
CA SER A 49 -22.25 -50.61 10.91
C SER A 49 -22.74 -49.16 10.81
N TYR A 50 -21.83 -48.21 10.67
CA TYR A 50 -22.14 -46.78 10.67
C TYR A 50 -21.75 -46.14 9.35
N VAL A 51 -22.67 -45.38 8.77
CA VAL A 51 -22.43 -44.60 7.55
C VAL A 51 -22.39 -43.11 7.92
N LYS A 52 -21.44 -42.38 7.36
CA LYS A 52 -21.32 -40.94 7.56
C LYS A 52 -22.47 -40.22 6.84
N GLU A 53 -23.30 -39.50 7.58
CA GLU A 53 -24.38 -38.68 7.03
C GLU A 53 -23.83 -37.33 6.52
N GLU A 54 -24.08 -36.97 5.25
CA GLU A 54 -23.74 -35.65 4.70
C GLU A 54 -24.94 -34.71 4.80
N LYS A 55 -24.78 -33.57 5.48
CA LYS A 55 -25.83 -32.53 5.59
C LYS A 55 -25.99 -31.78 4.27
N VAL A 56 -27.19 -31.85 3.68
CA VAL A 56 -27.66 -30.96 2.60
C VAL A 56 -28.60 -29.91 3.19
N GLU A 57 -28.33 -28.63 2.92
CA GLU A 57 -29.16 -27.48 3.33
C GLU A 57 -30.54 -27.47 2.63
N SER A 58 -31.58 -27.06 3.34
CA SER A 58 -32.93 -26.83 2.81
C SER A 58 -33.29 -25.33 2.81
N PRO A 59 -33.94 -24.77 1.78
CA PRO A 59 -34.49 -23.41 1.81
C PRO A 59 -35.88 -23.32 2.48
N PRO A 60 -36.41 -22.11 2.73
CA PRO A 60 -37.36 -21.82 3.82
C PRO A 60 -38.82 -21.79 3.40
N VAL A 61 -39.76 -21.76 4.37
CA VAL A 61 -40.95 -20.86 4.43
C VAL A 61 -41.74 -21.09 5.73
N SER A 62 -42.38 -20.01 6.19
CA SER A 62 -43.04 -19.76 7.46
C SER A 62 -44.48 -20.25 7.61
N SER A 63 -44.90 -20.31 8.89
CA SER A 63 -46.21 -19.96 9.45
C SER A 63 -47.46 -20.71 8.98
N GLN A 64 -48.03 -21.55 9.86
CA GLN A 64 -49.37 -21.34 10.44
C GLN A 64 -49.65 -22.37 11.55
N GLN A 65 -50.22 -21.87 12.65
CA GLN A 65 -50.86 -22.66 13.70
C GLN A 65 -52.05 -23.44 13.12
N VAL A 66 -52.37 -24.59 13.73
CA VAL A 66 -53.70 -24.94 14.29
C VAL A 66 -53.90 -26.46 14.27
N LEU A 67 -53.82 -27.02 15.49
CA LEU A 67 -54.75 -27.93 16.18
C LEU A 67 -55.20 -29.26 15.54
N ALA A 68 -55.26 -30.22 16.47
CA ALA A 68 -56.09 -31.43 16.50
C ALA A 68 -55.65 -32.53 15.51
N ASP A 69 -55.60 -33.80 15.87
CA ASP A 69 -56.62 -34.46 16.68
C ASP A 69 -56.05 -35.72 17.33
N SER A 70 -56.56 -36.01 18.53
CA SER A 70 -56.30 -37.23 19.27
C SER A 70 -57.42 -38.20 18.98
N ALA A 71 -57.16 -39.44 18.53
CA ALA A 71 -58.09 -40.54 18.79
C ALA A 71 -57.57 -41.95 18.45
N LYS A 72 -57.76 -42.82 19.46
CA LYS A 72 -58.15 -44.25 19.39
C LYS A 72 -57.02 -45.27 19.09
N LYS A 73 -56.62 -46.07 20.10
CA LYS A 73 -57.26 -47.28 20.72
C LYS A 73 -56.55 -48.52 20.14
N THR A 74 -56.18 -49.59 20.84
CA THR A 74 -56.47 -50.12 22.18
C THR A 74 -55.48 -51.26 22.49
N GLU A 75 -55.37 -51.62 23.78
CA GLU A 75 -55.11 -52.99 24.33
C GLU A 75 -53.70 -53.60 24.17
N SER A 76 -53.09 -54.26 25.16
CA SER A 76 -53.50 -54.71 26.50
C SER A 76 -52.28 -55.24 27.29
N THR A 77 -52.32 -55.11 28.64
CA THR A 77 -51.77 -55.98 29.72
C THR A 77 -50.34 -56.57 29.64
N GLU A 78 -49.52 -56.69 30.68
CA GLU A 78 -49.48 -56.24 32.08
C GLU A 78 -48.09 -56.62 32.64
N SER A 79 -47.73 -56.07 33.81
CA SER A 79 -46.71 -56.53 34.78
C SER A 79 -45.22 -56.14 34.62
N ALA A 80 -44.82 -55.04 35.29
CA ALA A 80 -43.71 -54.98 36.28
C ALA A 80 -43.38 -53.52 36.71
N PRO A 81 -44.05 -52.93 37.72
CA PRO A 81 -43.75 -51.57 38.17
C PRO A 81 -42.79 -51.62 39.38
N ALA A 82 -41.49 -51.83 39.14
CA ALA A 82 -40.52 -51.68 40.24
C ALA A 82 -39.09 -51.32 39.80
N ARG A 83 -38.59 -51.83 38.66
CA ARG A 83 -37.22 -51.50 38.19
C ARG A 83 -37.15 -50.28 37.29
N GLN A 84 -38.24 -49.93 36.61
CA GLN A 84 -38.27 -48.80 35.69
C GLN A 84 -38.32 -47.46 36.42
N ASN A 85 -38.97 -47.38 37.58
CA ASN A 85 -39.08 -46.13 38.34
C ASN A 85 -37.75 -45.68 38.94
N GLN A 86 -36.92 -46.59 39.50
CA GLN A 86 -35.60 -46.21 40.02
C GLN A 86 -34.61 -45.79 38.93
N ALA A 87 -34.62 -46.46 37.77
CA ALA A 87 -33.75 -46.09 36.65
C ALA A 87 -34.14 -44.74 36.03
N THR A 88 -35.45 -44.45 35.96
CA THR A 88 -35.97 -43.18 35.42
C THR A 88 -35.77 -42.02 36.41
N GLU A 89 -35.86 -42.28 37.71
CA GLU A 89 -35.64 -41.27 38.76
C GLU A 89 -34.15 -40.90 38.93
N VAL A 90 -33.24 -41.88 38.79
CA VAL A 90 -31.78 -41.63 38.76
C VAL A 90 -31.37 -40.95 37.46
N ALA A 91 -31.95 -41.31 36.32
CA ALA A 91 -31.72 -40.61 35.05
C ALA A 91 -32.25 -39.16 35.08
N ASN A 92 -33.42 -38.93 35.68
CA ASN A 92 -34.01 -37.58 35.84
C ASN A 92 -33.30 -36.72 36.89
N LYS A 93 -32.64 -37.32 37.90
CA LYS A 93 -31.76 -36.59 38.84
C LYS A 93 -30.36 -36.29 38.28
N ALA A 94 -29.85 -37.13 37.39
CA ALA A 94 -28.54 -36.93 36.75
C ALA A 94 -28.61 -35.99 35.53
N LEU A 95 -29.80 -35.77 34.95
CA LEU A 95 -29.99 -34.90 33.79
C LEU A 95 -29.69 -33.42 34.10
N PRO A 96 -30.15 -32.82 35.21
CA PRO A 96 -29.80 -31.45 35.60
C PRO A 96 -28.31 -31.26 35.84
N GLU A 97 -27.65 -32.23 36.49
CA GLU A 97 -26.21 -32.17 36.76
C GLU A 97 -25.37 -32.31 35.49
N ARG A 98 -25.82 -33.15 34.54
CA ARG A 98 -25.21 -33.25 33.21
C ARG A 98 -25.46 -32.01 32.35
N LEU A 99 -26.63 -31.39 32.45
CA LEU A 99 -26.91 -30.13 31.78
C LEU A 99 -26.04 -29.01 32.37
N ALA A 100 -25.92 -28.94 33.69
CA ALA A 100 -25.09 -27.96 34.38
C ALA A 100 -23.60 -28.13 34.08
N SER A 101 -23.10 -29.37 33.98
CA SER A 101 -21.71 -29.63 33.58
C SER A 101 -21.48 -29.32 32.10
N GLN A 102 -22.44 -29.60 31.21
CA GLN A 102 -22.35 -29.21 29.80
C GLN A 102 -22.42 -27.69 29.62
N VAL A 103 -23.28 -26.99 30.36
CA VAL A 103 -23.40 -25.53 30.34
C VAL A 103 -22.15 -24.87 30.91
N SER A 104 -21.60 -25.35 32.02
CA SER A 104 -20.35 -24.79 32.57
C SER A 104 -19.15 -25.03 31.66
N VAL A 105 -19.03 -26.21 31.04
CA VAL A 105 -18.01 -26.49 30.02
C VAL A 105 -18.23 -25.63 28.77
N LEU A 106 -19.47 -25.39 28.35
CA LEU A 106 -19.81 -24.47 27.26
C LEU A 106 -19.47 -23.02 27.62
N GLU A 107 -19.78 -22.56 28.83
CA GLU A 107 -19.44 -21.22 29.32
C GLU A 107 -17.93 -21.01 29.41
N GLU A 108 -17.18 -22.04 29.83
CA GLU A 108 -15.72 -21.99 29.88
C GLU A 108 -15.12 -21.99 28.48
N ARG A 109 -15.62 -22.83 27.57
CA ARG A 109 -15.22 -22.83 26.15
C ARG A 109 -15.62 -21.54 25.44
N VAL A 110 -16.77 -20.95 25.77
CA VAL A 110 -17.20 -19.63 25.27
C VAL A 110 -16.30 -18.55 25.85
N LYS A 111 -15.96 -18.56 27.15
CA LYS A 111 -14.98 -17.62 27.74
C LYS A 111 -13.58 -17.76 27.13
N GLU A 112 -13.17 -18.96 26.71
CA GLU A 112 -11.90 -19.16 26.02
C GLU A 112 -11.93 -18.71 24.55
N VAL A 113 -13.01 -19.00 23.83
CA VAL A 113 -13.22 -18.56 22.43
C VAL A 113 -13.52 -17.05 22.34
N GLU A 114 -14.16 -16.44 23.34
CA GLU A 114 -14.47 -15.01 23.45
C GLU A 114 -13.24 -14.13 23.74
N LYS A 115 -12.06 -14.71 23.99
CA LYS A 115 -10.85 -13.90 24.23
C LYS A 115 -10.44 -13.10 23.01
N ILE A 116 -10.75 -13.57 21.79
CA ILE A 116 -10.39 -12.94 20.52
C ILE A 116 -11.61 -12.86 19.61
N HIS A 117 -11.97 -11.65 19.18
CA HIS A 117 -13.06 -11.41 18.22
C HIS A 117 -12.45 -11.14 16.85
N GLY A 118 -12.85 -11.91 15.84
CA GLY A 118 -12.51 -11.66 14.44
C GLY A 118 -13.68 -11.04 13.70
N ASN A 119 -13.41 -10.05 12.85
CA ASN A 119 -14.41 -9.42 12.00
C ASN A 119 -13.79 -9.04 10.64
N PHE A 120 -14.64 -8.88 9.63
CA PHE A 120 -14.26 -8.49 8.27
C PHE A 120 -15.07 -7.25 7.90
N ASP A 121 -14.41 -6.09 7.82
CA ASP A 121 -15.04 -4.81 7.47
C ASP A 121 -14.30 -4.13 6.30
N ASP A 122 -14.60 -2.85 6.01
CA ASP A 122 -13.92 -2.05 4.97
C ASP A 122 -12.38 -2.00 5.11
N ARG A 123 -11.82 -2.36 6.27
CA ARG A 123 -10.38 -2.40 6.55
C ARG A 123 -9.78 -3.80 6.45
N GLY A 124 -10.58 -4.78 6.05
CA GLY A 124 -10.15 -6.16 5.90
C GLY A 124 -10.38 -7.01 7.14
N LEU A 125 -9.59 -8.07 7.21
CA LEU A 125 -9.66 -9.06 8.28
C LEU A 125 -8.94 -8.54 9.53
N HIS A 126 -9.70 -8.34 10.60
CA HIS A 126 -9.16 -7.82 11.86
C HIS A 126 -9.60 -8.65 13.05
N TRP A 127 -8.69 -8.80 14.00
CA TRP A 127 -8.90 -9.46 15.27
C TRP A 127 -8.54 -8.54 16.42
N SER A 128 -9.29 -8.64 17.51
CA SER A 128 -9.00 -7.91 18.73
C SER A 128 -9.35 -8.72 19.96
N THR A 129 -8.56 -8.56 21.03
CA THR A 129 -8.93 -9.10 22.33
C THR A 129 -10.07 -8.30 22.95
N LYS A 130 -10.93 -8.96 23.72
CA LYS A 130 -12.11 -8.32 24.34
C LYS A 130 -11.74 -7.15 25.27
N ASP A 131 -10.59 -7.24 25.94
CA ASP A 131 -10.05 -6.20 26.81
C ASP A 131 -9.46 -5.01 26.04
N GLY A 132 -9.37 -5.10 24.70
CA GLY A 132 -8.78 -4.11 23.80
C GLY A 132 -7.26 -3.99 23.91
N ASN A 133 -6.58 -4.88 24.66
CA ASN A 133 -5.14 -4.82 24.82
C ASN A 133 -4.40 -5.20 23.55
N PHE A 134 -4.94 -6.09 22.73
CA PHE A 134 -4.28 -6.53 21.51
C PHE A 134 -5.23 -6.44 20.32
N SER A 135 -4.73 -5.95 19.21
CA SER A 135 -5.38 -6.04 17.91
C SER A 135 -4.38 -6.38 16.83
N VAL A 136 -4.85 -7.07 15.79
CA VAL A 136 -4.10 -7.32 14.57
C VAL A 136 -5.07 -7.24 13.39
N SER A 137 -4.66 -6.55 12.34
CA SER A 137 -5.40 -6.40 11.09
C SER A 137 -4.47 -6.77 9.96
N LEU A 138 -4.94 -7.66 9.09
CA LEU A 138 -4.31 -7.94 7.81
C LEU A 138 -4.92 -6.99 6.80
N ASN A 139 -4.08 -6.21 6.12
CA ASN A 139 -4.50 -5.35 5.04
C ASN A 139 -3.72 -5.67 3.77
N GLY A 140 -4.36 -5.49 2.62
CA GLY A 140 -3.75 -5.70 1.32
C GLY A 140 -4.16 -4.62 0.34
N ARG A 141 -3.45 -4.59 -0.80
CA ARG A 141 -3.94 -3.94 -2.01
C ARG A 141 -3.31 -4.54 -3.25
N ILE A 142 -4.09 -4.59 -4.33
CA ILE A 142 -3.58 -4.92 -5.67
C ILE A 142 -4.02 -3.83 -6.63
N GLN A 143 -3.08 -3.38 -7.46
CA GLN A 143 -3.30 -2.34 -8.46
C GLN A 143 -2.79 -2.78 -9.84
N PRO A 144 -3.58 -3.51 -10.65
CA PRO A 144 -3.27 -3.68 -12.06
C PRO A 144 -3.54 -2.36 -12.80
N ALA A 145 -2.59 -1.93 -13.61
CA ALA A 145 -2.65 -0.69 -14.37
C ALA A 145 -2.26 -0.92 -15.83
N SER A 146 -2.77 -0.07 -16.72
CA SER A 146 -2.40 -0.04 -18.13
C SER A 146 -2.10 1.38 -18.61
N GLN A 147 -1.33 1.45 -19.69
CA GLN A 147 -0.92 2.65 -20.39
C GLN A 147 -0.98 2.40 -21.88
N TYR A 148 -1.60 3.33 -22.61
CA TYR A 148 -1.60 3.39 -24.06
C TYR A 148 -1.21 4.80 -24.51
N ASN A 149 -0.06 4.92 -25.19
CA ASN A 149 0.45 6.19 -25.71
C ASN A 149 -0.10 6.37 -27.12
N PHE A 150 -1.12 7.21 -27.26
CA PHE A 150 -1.79 7.46 -28.55
C PHE A 150 -1.19 8.64 -29.31
N ILE A 151 -0.38 9.47 -28.63
CA ILE A 151 0.57 10.39 -29.24
C ILE A 151 1.91 10.16 -28.53
N ASN A 152 2.97 9.94 -29.31
CA ASN A 152 4.28 9.49 -28.81
C ASN A 152 5.39 9.88 -29.78
N ASP A 153 5.63 11.18 -29.92
CA ASP A 153 6.52 11.73 -30.96
C ASP A 153 7.72 12.49 -30.35
N PRO A 154 8.67 11.79 -29.69
CA PRO A 154 9.95 12.37 -29.31
C PRO A 154 11.02 12.20 -30.41
N ASP A 155 11.96 13.13 -30.46
CA ASP A 155 13.15 12.97 -31.30
C ASP A 155 14.03 11.82 -30.78
N PRO A 156 14.71 11.08 -31.67
CA PRO A 156 15.72 10.12 -31.25
C PRO A 156 16.85 10.84 -30.51
N ALA A 157 17.38 10.20 -29.47
CA ALA A 157 18.54 10.72 -28.75
C ALA A 157 19.71 10.94 -29.73
N PHE A 158 20.46 12.03 -29.56
CA PHE A 158 21.60 12.34 -30.44
C PHE A 158 22.58 11.15 -30.52
N GLY A 159 22.88 10.72 -31.76
CA GLY A 159 23.75 9.57 -32.04
C GLY A 159 23.13 8.19 -31.83
N ALA A 160 21.82 8.10 -31.52
CA ALA A 160 21.09 6.85 -31.46
C ALA A 160 20.32 6.59 -32.76
N ASN A 161 20.24 5.31 -33.17
CA ASN A 161 19.44 4.84 -34.31
C ASN A 161 18.09 4.27 -33.88
N LEU A 162 17.73 4.38 -32.59
CA LEU A 162 16.49 3.86 -32.03
C LEU A 162 15.58 5.03 -31.58
N PRO A 163 14.25 4.88 -31.67
CA PRO A 163 13.31 5.86 -31.15
C PRO A 163 13.46 6.07 -29.64
N ASN A 164 13.18 7.28 -29.15
CA ASN A 164 13.15 7.63 -27.71
C ASN A 164 11.74 7.48 -27.11
N GLU A 165 10.88 6.66 -27.72
CA GLU A 165 9.45 6.54 -27.46
C GLU A 165 9.09 5.88 -26.12
N LEU A 166 7.93 6.24 -25.56
CA LEU A 166 7.35 5.52 -24.41
C LEU A 166 6.66 4.22 -24.84
N ASN A 167 6.86 3.15 -24.07
CA ASN A 167 6.17 1.88 -24.30
C ASN A 167 4.74 1.90 -23.75
N SER A 168 3.82 1.30 -24.52
CA SER A 168 2.47 0.97 -24.04
C SER A 168 2.48 -0.41 -23.38
N GLY A 169 1.55 -0.67 -22.46
CA GLY A 169 1.44 -1.98 -21.84
C GLY A 169 0.57 -2.01 -20.59
N ALA A 170 0.73 -3.07 -19.81
CA ALA A 170 0.10 -3.25 -18.51
C ALA A 170 1.09 -3.81 -17.49
N ASN A 171 0.92 -3.43 -16.22
CA ASN A 171 1.73 -3.95 -15.13
C ASN A 171 0.89 -4.10 -13.84
N ILE A 172 1.52 -4.68 -12.81
CA ILE A 172 1.03 -4.59 -11.44
C ILE A 172 1.75 -3.44 -10.77
N ARG A 173 1.08 -2.28 -10.73
CA ARG A 173 1.59 -1.03 -10.17
C ARG A 173 1.99 -1.18 -8.70
N ARG A 174 1.18 -1.90 -7.93
CA ARG A 174 1.41 -2.25 -6.52
C ARG A 174 0.77 -3.59 -6.19
N ALA A 175 1.46 -4.40 -5.40
CA ALA A 175 0.91 -5.59 -4.79
C ALA A 175 1.40 -5.61 -3.35
N ARG A 176 0.58 -5.11 -2.42
CA ARG A 176 0.99 -4.93 -1.03
C ARG A 176 0.27 -5.85 -0.09
N LEU A 177 1.00 -6.33 0.90
CA LEU A 177 0.46 -7.00 2.07
C LEU A 177 1.02 -6.30 3.31
N GLY A 178 0.16 -6.01 4.27
CA GLY A 178 0.51 -5.36 5.50
C GLY A 178 -0.18 -5.99 6.69
N ILE A 179 0.51 -5.93 7.82
CA ILE A 179 -0.02 -6.28 9.14
C ILE A 179 0.12 -5.04 10.00
N GLU A 180 -0.98 -4.65 10.63
CA GLU A 180 -0.99 -3.56 11.60
C GLU A 180 -1.80 -3.95 12.82
N GLY A 181 -1.57 -3.27 13.94
CA GLY A 181 -2.27 -3.61 15.16
C GLY A 181 -1.84 -2.73 16.32
N THR A 182 -2.42 -3.00 17.47
CA THR A 182 -2.13 -2.30 18.72
C THR A 182 -1.82 -3.32 19.80
N PHE A 183 -0.82 -3.05 20.66
CA PHE A 183 -0.58 -3.79 21.88
C PHE A 183 -0.59 -2.85 23.11
N PHE A 184 -1.17 -3.33 24.21
CA PHE A 184 -1.45 -2.58 25.44
C PHE A 184 -2.15 -1.23 25.23
N LYS A 185 -3.02 -1.13 24.20
CA LYS A 185 -3.82 0.07 23.83
C LYS A 185 -3.04 1.31 23.38
N ILE A 186 -1.76 1.41 23.73
CA ILE A 186 -0.94 2.61 23.52
C ILE A 186 0.13 2.41 22.45
N TRP A 187 0.47 1.18 22.09
CA TRP A 187 1.49 0.91 21.09
C TRP A 187 0.88 0.41 19.78
N ASP A 188 0.95 1.19 18.71
CA ASP A 188 0.61 0.71 17.38
C ASP A 188 1.85 0.15 16.69
N TYR A 189 1.68 -0.87 15.86
CA TYR A 189 2.72 -1.37 14.98
C TYR A 189 2.18 -1.50 13.56
N LYS A 190 3.06 -1.35 12.57
CA LYS A 190 2.74 -1.60 11.16
C LYS A 190 3.96 -2.15 10.44
N PHE A 191 3.72 -3.19 9.65
CA PHE A 191 4.63 -3.70 8.63
C PHE A 191 3.87 -3.79 7.30
N GLU A 192 4.41 -3.26 6.21
CA GLU A 192 3.82 -3.33 4.86
C GLU A 192 4.92 -3.62 3.83
N TYR A 193 4.72 -4.69 3.05
CA TYR A 193 5.62 -5.11 1.98
C TYR A 193 4.94 -4.97 0.62
N ASP A 194 5.65 -4.42 -0.36
CA ASP A 194 5.23 -4.25 -1.75
C ASP A 194 5.98 -5.22 -2.66
N PHE A 195 5.28 -6.26 -3.11
CA PHE A 195 5.80 -7.31 -3.97
C PHE A 195 6.10 -6.85 -5.40
N SER A 196 5.61 -5.66 -5.82
CA SER A 196 5.98 -5.10 -7.12
C SER A 196 7.30 -4.32 -7.11
N ARG A 197 7.88 -4.03 -5.92
CA ARG A 197 9.12 -3.25 -5.75
C ARG A 197 10.37 -4.11 -5.59
N GLY A 198 10.44 -5.29 -6.21
CA GLY A 198 11.58 -6.20 -6.11
C GLY A 198 12.67 -5.99 -7.18
N ASN A 199 13.65 -5.11 -6.94
CA ASN A 199 14.85 -5.00 -7.80
C ASN A 199 15.99 -5.84 -7.21
N GLY A 200 15.72 -7.14 -7.02
CA GLY A 200 16.71 -8.10 -6.53
C GLY A 200 17.06 -8.06 -5.03
N THR A 201 16.51 -7.13 -4.25
CA THR A 201 16.69 -7.13 -2.78
C THR A 201 15.36 -7.30 -2.05
N VAL A 202 15.35 -8.07 -0.96
CA VAL A 202 14.17 -8.20 -0.09
C VAL A 202 13.85 -6.87 0.61
N GLY A 203 14.85 -6.01 0.84
CA GLY A 203 14.64 -4.73 1.52
C GLY A 203 13.79 -3.73 0.73
N SER A 204 13.90 -3.71 -0.60
CA SER A 204 13.28 -2.68 -1.44
C SER A 204 11.74 -2.74 -1.48
N GLY A 205 11.16 -3.88 -1.09
CA GLY A 205 9.71 -4.04 -0.94
C GLY A 205 9.16 -3.43 0.35
N ILE A 206 9.99 -3.16 1.38
CA ILE A 206 9.50 -2.63 2.66
C ILE A 206 9.09 -1.17 2.48
N THR A 207 7.84 -0.87 2.82
CA THR A 207 7.30 0.50 2.76
C THR A 207 7.14 1.07 4.18
N ASP A 208 6.22 0.51 4.98
CA ASP A 208 6.09 0.80 6.40
C ASP A 208 6.70 -0.33 7.24
N ALA A 209 7.49 0.01 8.25
CA ALA A 209 7.99 -0.92 9.28
C ALA A 209 8.30 -0.13 10.55
N PHE A 210 7.28 0.18 11.36
CA PHE A 210 7.42 1.04 12.53
C PHE A 210 6.61 0.57 13.74
N VAL A 211 7.02 1.06 14.90
CA VAL A 211 6.23 1.07 16.15
C VAL A 211 5.92 2.51 16.51
N ARG A 212 4.72 2.75 17.04
CA ARG A 212 4.22 4.07 17.45
C ARG A 212 3.69 4.02 18.88
N LEU A 213 4.18 4.91 19.74
CA LEU A 213 3.60 5.18 21.06
C LEU A 213 2.55 6.29 20.94
N ASN A 214 1.29 5.99 21.23
CA ASN A 214 0.22 6.96 21.43
C ASN A 214 0.28 7.48 22.88
N HIS A 215 1.03 8.56 23.10
CA HIS A 215 1.16 9.17 24.44
C HIS A 215 -0.14 9.82 24.90
N THR A 216 -0.88 10.44 23.96
CA THR A 216 -2.27 10.85 24.15
C THR A 216 -3.08 10.53 22.89
N ASN A 217 -4.37 10.84 22.87
CA ASN A 217 -5.18 10.74 21.65
C ASN A 217 -4.67 11.64 20.52
N ALA A 218 -3.98 12.73 20.85
CA ALA A 218 -3.46 13.71 19.90
C ALA A 218 -1.96 13.55 19.60
N LEU A 219 -1.14 13.20 20.60
CA LEU A 219 0.32 13.15 20.50
C LEU A 219 0.82 11.71 20.40
N SER A 220 1.63 11.44 19.38
CA SER A 220 2.27 10.14 19.17
C SER A 220 3.73 10.26 18.73
N TYR A 221 4.51 9.24 19.08
CA TYR A 221 5.92 9.09 18.72
C TYR A 221 6.10 7.84 17.87
N LYS A 222 6.90 7.90 16.79
CA LYS A 222 7.21 6.76 15.93
C LYS A 222 8.70 6.45 15.93
N ILE A 223 9.04 5.17 15.80
CA ILE A 223 10.38 4.69 15.50
C ILE A 223 10.31 3.59 14.43
N GLY A 224 11.20 3.63 13.45
CA GLY A 224 11.30 2.65 12.36
C GLY A 224 11.24 3.29 10.98
N SER A 225 10.84 2.51 9.97
CA SER A 225 10.63 2.97 8.59
C SER A 225 9.21 3.48 8.39
N PHE A 226 9.06 4.75 8.00
CA PHE A 226 7.77 5.38 7.74
C PHE A 226 7.94 6.58 6.79
N LYS A 227 6.84 7.03 6.17
CA LYS A 227 6.87 8.22 5.32
C LYS A 227 7.28 9.49 6.08
N GLU A 228 8.11 10.31 5.47
CA GLU A 228 8.39 11.66 5.95
C GLU A 228 7.10 12.52 6.02
N PRO A 229 6.94 13.38 7.04
CA PRO A 229 5.84 14.33 7.13
C PRO A 229 6.09 15.52 6.19
N PHE A 230 5.81 15.34 4.90
CA PHE A 230 6.00 16.36 3.87
C PHE A 230 4.99 16.16 2.74
N SER A 231 4.49 17.27 2.19
CA SER A 231 3.53 17.31 1.07
C SER A 231 2.14 16.74 1.34
N LEU A 232 1.12 17.38 0.78
CA LEU A 232 -0.28 16.95 0.91
C LEU A 232 -0.53 15.67 0.11
N GLU A 233 -0.11 15.65 -1.15
CA GLU A 233 -0.35 14.51 -2.05
C GLU A 233 0.53 13.30 -1.68
N GLU A 234 1.72 13.52 -1.12
CA GLU A 234 2.54 12.42 -0.62
C GLU A 234 2.02 11.87 0.72
N ALA A 235 1.57 12.73 1.63
CA ALA A 235 0.94 12.31 2.88
C ALA A 235 -0.36 11.50 2.68
N ALA A 236 -1.06 11.73 1.56
CA ALA A 236 -2.18 10.91 1.15
C ALA A 236 -1.73 9.47 0.84
N SER A 237 -2.53 8.49 1.27
CA SER A 237 -2.33 7.10 0.85
C SER A 237 -2.52 7.01 -0.66
N ASN A 238 -1.67 6.24 -1.35
CA ASN A 238 -1.82 5.98 -2.78
C ASN A 238 -3.15 5.31 -3.17
N ARG A 239 -3.90 4.77 -2.19
CA ARG A 239 -5.28 4.27 -2.36
C ARG A 239 -6.28 5.38 -2.72
N PHE A 240 -6.01 6.60 -2.28
CA PHE A 240 -6.99 7.69 -2.23
C PHE A 240 -6.60 8.89 -3.12
N LEU A 241 -5.59 8.73 -3.97
CA LEU A 241 -5.22 9.74 -4.97
C LEU A 241 -6.34 9.93 -5.98
N THR A 242 -6.58 11.16 -6.42
CA THR A 242 -7.59 11.46 -7.45
C THR A 242 -7.16 10.95 -8.82
N PHE A 243 -5.90 11.14 -9.20
CA PHE A 243 -5.31 10.60 -10.42
C PHE A 243 -4.53 9.30 -10.13
N ILE A 244 -4.21 8.54 -11.18
CA ILE A 244 -3.50 7.26 -11.06
C ILE A 244 -2.07 7.48 -10.52
N GLU A 245 -1.35 8.44 -11.10
CA GLU A 245 -0.04 8.88 -10.62
C GLU A 245 -0.13 10.25 -9.95
N ARG A 246 0.79 10.49 -9.01
CA ARG A 246 0.98 11.80 -8.41
C ARG A 246 1.48 12.81 -9.43
N HIS A 247 1.42 14.08 -9.07
CA HIS A 247 1.87 15.17 -9.92
C HIS A 247 3.39 15.17 -10.07
N MET A 248 3.89 15.72 -11.20
CA MET A 248 5.31 15.61 -11.57
C MET A 248 6.24 16.16 -10.48
N SER A 249 5.92 17.31 -9.91
CA SER A 249 6.72 17.94 -8.85
C SER A 249 6.79 17.10 -7.57
N VAL A 250 5.67 16.48 -7.16
CA VAL A 250 5.61 15.62 -5.96
C VAL A 250 6.41 14.33 -6.20
N ASN A 251 6.25 13.70 -7.36
CA ASN A 251 7.06 12.54 -7.73
C ASN A 251 8.55 12.87 -7.74
N SER A 252 8.94 13.96 -8.40
CA SER A 252 10.35 14.33 -8.55
C SER A 252 11.01 14.76 -7.25
N PHE A 253 10.37 15.62 -6.45
CA PHE A 253 11.02 16.22 -5.27
C PHE A 253 10.73 15.49 -3.95
N VAL A 254 9.75 14.57 -3.92
CA VAL A 254 9.33 13.89 -2.70
C VAL A 254 9.41 12.35 -2.82
N ASP A 255 8.75 11.74 -3.82
CA ASP A 255 8.74 10.26 -3.96
C ASP A 255 10.09 9.71 -4.48
N ASN A 256 10.71 10.36 -5.47
CA ASN A 256 11.96 9.88 -6.10
C ASN A 256 13.15 9.80 -5.13
N PRO A 257 13.40 10.81 -4.26
CA PRO A 257 14.37 10.69 -3.15
C PRO A 257 13.99 9.65 -2.08
N ASN A 258 12.89 8.93 -2.29
CA ASN A 258 12.24 7.96 -1.42
C ASN A 258 11.68 8.58 -0.13
N THR A 259 10.37 8.73 -0.10
CA THR A 259 9.63 9.24 1.07
C THR A 259 9.66 8.30 2.28
N TYR A 260 9.87 6.99 2.09
CA TYR A 260 9.86 6.00 3.18
C TYR A 260 11.24 5.85 3.80
N LYS A 261 11.45 6.46 4.96
CA LYS A 261 12.78 6.58 5.58
C LYS A 261 12.80 6.02 7.00
N THR A 262 13.98 5.64 7.48
CA THR A 262 14.15 5.04 8.81
C THR A 262 14.53 6.09 9.83
N GLY A 263 13.84 6.19 10.96
CA GLY A 263 14.23 7.11 12.02
C GLY A 263 13.22 7.24 13.13
N ILE A 264 13.12 8.44 13.69
CA ILE A 264 12.16 8.81 14.74
C ILE A 264 11.26 9.95 14.27
N GLY A 265 10.04 9.98 14.78
CA GLY A 265 9.11 11.06 14.45
C GLY A 265 8.12 11.35 15.57
N VAL A 266 7.62 12.58 15.58
CA VAL A 266 6.56 13.05 16.47
C VAL A 266 5.40 13.53 15.62
N ASN A 267 4.18 13.16 15.99
CA ASN A 267 2.97 13.60 15.33
C ASN A 267 1.96 14.10 16.37
N TYR A 268 1.50 15.32 16.19
CA TYR A 268 0.39 15.90 16.93
C TYR A 268 -0.79 16.09 15.96
N ALA A 269 -1.95 15.53 16.27
CA ALA A 269 -3.13 15.63 15.42
C ALA A 269 -4.41 15.79 16.24
N VAL A 270 -5.15 16.85 15.94
CA VAL A 270 -6.51 17.14 16.40
C VAL A 270 -7.36 17.52 15.19
N GLN A 271 -8.68 17.54 15.33
CA GLN A 271 -9.60 17.70 14.20
C GLN A 271 -9.24 18.88 13.25
N ARG A 272 -8.73 19.99 13.80
CA ARG A 272 -8.36 21.18 13.01
C ARG A 272 -6.90 21.26 12.58
N TRP A 273 -5.97 20.57 13.25
CA TRP A 273 -4.53 20.76 13.07
C TRP A 273 -3.77 19.45 13.14
N GLN A 274 -2.79 19.30 12.25
CA GLN A 274 -1.87 18.18 12.20
C GLN A 274 -0.44 18.72 12.01
N THR A 275 0.44 18.36 12.94
CA THR A 275 1.87 18.64 12.88
C THR A 275 2.65 17.34 12.91
N GLY A 276 3.63 17.21 12.03
CA GLY A 276 4.56 16.09 12.00
C GLY A 276 5.99 16.61 11.92
N LEU A 277 6.87 16.05 12.76
CA LEU A 277 8.31 16.28 12.71
C LEU A 277 9.01 14.92 12.66
N ALA A 278 10.09 14.81 11.90
CA ALA A 278 10.87 13.59 11.83
C ALA A 278 12.37 13.88 11.69
N PHE A 279 13.17 13.00 12.30
CA PHE A 279 14.60 12.91 12.06
C PHE A 279 14.88 11.50 11.54
N GLN A 280 15.28 11.40 10.28
CA GLN A 280 15.33 10.14 9.54
C GLN A 280 16.62 10.04 8.70
N THR A 281 17.00 8.81 8.39
CA THR A 281 18.06 8.45 7.46
C THR A 281 17.48 7.64 6.29
N GLU A 282 18.32 7.33 5.31
CA GLU A 282 18.01 6.68 4.05
C GLU A 282 17.07 5.46 4.17
N PRO A 283 16.27 5.20 3.11
CA PRO A 283 15.33 4.09 3.05
C PRO A 283 16.01 2.72 3.13
N ILE A 284 15.29 1.73 3.65
CA ILE A 284 15.69 0.32 3.54
C ILE A 284 15.61 -0.10 2.06
N GLY A 285 16.70 -0.64 1.53
CA GLY A 285 16.75 -1.14 0.15
C GLY A 285 16.51 -0.06 -0.92
N GLY A 286 17.26 1.05 -0.86
CA GLY A 286 17.19 2.12 -1.85
C GLY A 286 17.18 1.61 -3.30
N TRP A 287 16.46 2.32 -4.16
CA TRP A 287 16.08 1.83 -5.49
C TRP A 287 16.63 2.66 -6.66
N SER A 288 17.03 3.93 -6.46
CA SER A 288 17.38 4.83 -7.58
C SER A 288 18.55 5.77 -7.31
N ALA A 289 18.99 6.47 -8.37
CA ALA A 289 19.99 7.54 -8.35
C ALA A 289 19.48 8.87 -7.75
N ALA A 290 18.21 8.94 -7.32
CA ALA A 290 17.70 10.06 -6.52
C ALA A 290 17.90 9.85 -5.01
N SER A 291 18.33 8.67 -4.57
CA SER A 291 18.69 8.38 -3.18
C SER A 291 20.09 8.90 -2.85
N THR A 292 20.35 9.23 -1.58
CA THR A 292 21.61 9.87 -1.18
C THR A 292 22.67 8.88 -0.70
N SER A 293 22.30 7.62 -0.39
CA SER A 293 23.27 6.55 -0.15
C SER A 293 23.63 5.81 -1.44
N VAL A 294 24.76 6.16 -2.01
CA VAL A 294 25.45 5.36 -3.03
C VAL A 294 26.57 4.59 -2.34
N ASN A 295 26.90 3.37 -2.78
CA ASN A 295 28.18 2.73 -2.47
C ASN A 295 29.01 2.57 -3.77
N ALA A 296 30.25 2.12 -3.67
CA ALA A 296 31.13 1.88 -4.83
C ALA A 296 30.54 0.97 -5.92
N ASN A 297 29.53 0.17 -5.57
CA ASN A 297 28.81 -0.78 -6.41
C ASN A 297 27.32 -0.40 -6.62
N GLY A 298 26.89 0.83 -6.28
CA GLY A 298 25.51 1.31 -6.42
C GLY A 298 24.60 1.06 -5.21
N ASN A 299 23.28 1.17 -5.41
CA ASN A 299 22.27 1.13 -4.35
C ASN A 299 22.05 -0.32 -3.84
N GLN A 300 22.92 -0.81 -2.94
CA GLN A 300 22.89 -2.19 -2.45
C GLN A 300 23.07 -2.24 -0.93
N ASN A 301 21.93 -2.29 -0.24
CA ASN A 301 21.80 -2.03 1.19
C ASN A 301 21.96 -3.28 2.09
N ARG A 302 22.96 -4.16 1.86
CA ARG A 302 23.19 -5.25 2.85
C ARG A 302 24.55 -5.91 2.94
N ASN A 303 25.28 -6.13 1.84
CA ASN A 303 26.40 -7.08 1.88
C ASN A 303 27.77 -6.52 1.45
N ASN A 304 27.91 -5.22 1.21
CA ASN A 304 29.19 -4.70 0.67
C ASN A 304 29.58 -3.30 1.18
N GLY A 305 29.31 -3.02 2.46
CA GLY A 305 29.64 -1.74 3.10
C GLY A 305 28.82 -0.60 2.52
N SER A 306 27.68 -0.26 3.14
CA SER A 306 27.11 1.06 2.92
C SER A 306 28.13 2.09 3.45
N GLY A 307 28.47 3.09 2.64
CA GLY A 307 29.13 4.29 3.18
C GLY A 307 28.22 5.00 4.20
N ASP A 308 28.66 6.15 4.70
CA ASP A 308 27.85 6.98 5.60
C ASP A 308 26.57 7.45 4.89
N THR A 309 25.42 7.31 5.54
CA THR A 309 24.09 7.61 4.99
C THR A 309 23.72 9.07 5.22
N GLY A 310 23.02 9.69 4.25
CA GLY A 310 22.45 11.02 4.44
C GLY A 310 21.41 11.04 5.57
N TRP A 311 21.42 12.11 6.35
CA TRP A 311 20.45 12.35 7.44
C TRP A 311 19.55 13.53 7.11
N GLN A 312 18.32 13.48 7.60
CA GLN A 312 17.31 14.48 7.34
C GLN A 312 16.58 14.91 8.62
N GLY A 313 16.40 16.21 8.78
CA GLY A 313 15.37 16.80 9.64
C GLY A 313 14.25 17.39 8.78
N ILE A 314 13.00 17.02 9.04
CA ILE A 314 11.86 17.42 8.21
C ILE A 314 10.59 17.59 9.03
N GLY A 315 9.72 18.49 8.57
CA GLY A 315 8.46 18.76 9.23
C GLY A 315 7.37 19.30 8.31
N ARG A 316 6.13 19.13 8.77
CA ARG A 316 4.93 19.66 8.16
C ARG A 316 3.95 20.11 9.22
N VAL A 317 3.38 21.30 9.03
CA VAL A 317 2.25 21.82 9.79
C VAL A 317 1.13 22.05 8.83
N SER A 318 -0.02 21.44 9.10
CA SER A 318 -1.21 21.55 8.25
C SER A 318 -2.48 21.60 9.08
N GLY A 319 -3.55 22.11 8.52
CA GLY A 319 -4.81 22.21 9.24
C GLY A 319 -5.94 22.78 8.41
N ARG A 320 -7.12 22.85 9.01
CA ARG A 320 -8.37 23.30 8.39
C ARG A 320 -8.88 24.57 9.09
N PRO A 321 -8.28 25.75 8.83
CA PRO A 321 -8.66 27.00 9.50
C PRO A 321 -10.12 27.36 9.29
N TRP A 322 -10.64 27.19 8.06
CA TRP A 322 -12.07 27.21 7.79
C TRP A 322 -12.59 25.78 7.69
N MET A 323 -13.62 25.47 8.48
CA MET A 323 -14.28 24.18 8.53
C MET A 323 -15.66 24.35 9.16
N GLU A 324 -16.71 24.06 8.39
CA GLU A 324 -18.09 23.94 8.90
C GLU A 324 -18.33 22.51 9.41
N ASP A 325 -17.93 21.52 8.61
CA ASP A 325 -18.03 20.09 8.90
C ASP A 325 -16.97 19.30 8.12
N GLU A 326 -17.00 17.96 8.16
CA GLU A 326 -16.03 17.10 7.48
C GLU A 326 -16.13 17.13 5.93
N THR A 327 -17.17 17.74 5.37
CA THR A 327 -17.43 17.89 3.93
C THR A 327 -17.27 19.32 3.42
N LYS A 328 -17.01 20.28 4.32
CA LYS A 328 -16.84 21.69 3.98
C LYS A 328 -15.68 22.28 4.76
N PHE A 329 -14.52 22.35 4.12
CA PHE A 329 -13.31 22.85 4.76
C PHE A 329 -12.31 23.42 3.76
N MET A 330 -11.41 24.25 4.29
CA MET A 330 -10.22 24.72 3.60
C MET A 330 -9.03 24.23 4.39
N HIS A 331 -8.28 23.29 3.81
CA HIS A 331 -7.00 22.85 4.31
C HIS A 331 -5.89 23.76 3.80
N VAL A 332 -4.95 24.10 4.67
CA VAL A 332 -3.70 24.77 4.34
C VAL A 332 -2.56 24.07 5.05
N GLY A 333 -1.37 24.08 4.45
CA GLY A 333 -0.20 23.52 5.08
C GLY A 333 1.10 24.06 4.51
N ILE A 334 2.15 23.90 5.31
CA ILE A 334 3.53 24.17 4.94
C ILE A 334 4.41 23.00 5.36
N SER A 335 5.39 22.69 4.54
CA SER A 335 6.39 21.65 4.82
C SER A 335 7.79 22.22 4.58
N ALA A 336 8.75 21.82 5.41
CA ALA A 336 10.15 22.19 5.26
C ALA A 336 11.06 21.08 5.76
N GLY A 337 12.22 20.89 5.12
CA GLY A 337 13.22 19.95 5.62
C GLY A 337 14.59 20.13 4.97
N HIS A 338 15.61 19.68 5.67
CA HIS A 338 17.01 19.67 5.27
C HIS A 338 17.49 18.23 5.19
N THR A 339 18.11 17.85 4.07
CA THR A 339 18.73 16.53 3.90
C THR A 339 20.20 16.68 3.57
N ALA A 340 21.07 16.09 4.38
CA ALA A 340 22.48 15.92 4.05
C ALA A 340 22.64 14.84 2.97
N VAL A 341 23.57 15.07 2.04
CA VAL A 341 23.90 14.17 0.94
C VAL A 341 25.36 13.79 1.06
N ASN A 342 25.66 12.51 0.93
CA ASN A 342 27.03 12.03 0.96
C ASN A 342 27.50 11.66 -0.46
N THR A 343 28.39 12.48 -1.02
CA THR A 343 29.04 12.19 -2.30
C THR A 343 30.24 11.28 -2.06
N GLN A 344 30.35 10.20 -2.82
CA GLN A 344 31.43 9.23 -2.64
C GLN A 344 32.62 9.46 -3.54
N TYR A 345 33.81 9.45 -2.93
CA TYR A 345 35.10 9.56 -3.58
C TYR A 345 35.98 8.36 -3.21
N ARG A 346 36.82 7.94 -4.16
CA ARG A 346 37.88 6.95 -3.91
C ARG A 346 39.04 7.59 -3.15
N ALA A 347 39.96 6.76 -2.67
CA ALA A 347 41.14 7.23 -1.94
C ALA A 347 42.05 8.16 -2.77
N ASP A 348 42.01 8.06 -4.10
CA ASP A 348 42.74 8.93 -5.03
C ASP A 348 42.00 10.26 -5.32
N GLY A 349 40.84 10.49 -4.69
CA GLY A 349 40.01 11.68 -4.88
C GLY A 349 39.12 11.65 -6.12
N THR A 350 39.14 10.58 -6.92
CA THR A 350 38.20 10.42 -8.05
C THR A 350 36.81 10.08 -7.55
N MET A 351 35.79 10.61 -8.21
CA MET A 351 34.41 10.35 -7.82
C MET A 351 34.04 8.89 -8.15
N VAL A 352 33.36 8.24 -7.20
CA VAL A 352 32.88 6.87 -7.37
C VAL A 352 31.82 6.85 -8.47
N GLY A 353 31.93 5.93 -9.43
CA GLY A 353 30.90 5.77 -10.47
C GLY A 353 30.72 6.96 -11.44
N GLU A 354 31.67 7.90 -11.45
CA GLU A 354 31.79 8.92 -12.49
C GLU A 354 31.84 8.25 -13.88
N GLY A 355 31.06 8.76 -14.83
CA GLY A 355 30.94 8.17 -16.17
C GLY A 355 30.01 6.95 -16.29
N GLN A 356 29.48 6.40 -15.19
CA GLN A 356 28.51 5.29 -15.23
C GLN A 356 27.09 5.79 -15.52
N THR A 357 26.31 5.01 -16.26
CA THR A 357 24.88 5.29 -16.51
C THR A 357 24.12 5.25 -15.19
N GLY A 358 23.51 6.37 -14.79
CA GLY A 358 22.73 6.46 -13.55
C GLY A 358 23.47 7.05 -12.34
N GLY A 359 24.55 7.81 -12.56
CA GLY A 359 25.08 8.74 -11.55
C GLY A 359 25.63 8.06 -10.30
N GLY A 360 26.59 7.15 -10.46
CA GLY A 360 27.29 6.61 -9.30
C GLY A 360 27.96 7.72 -8.49
N GLY A 361 28.01 7.55 -7.17
CA GLY A 361 28.71 8.45 -6.26
C GLY A 361 28.02 9.77 -5.92
N GLY A 362 26.90 10.13 -6.55
CA GLY A 362 26.12 11.34 -6.22
C GLY A 362 24.60 11.12 -6.36
N MET A 363 23.83 12.19 -6.57
CA MET A 363 22.37 12.11 -6.74
C MET A 363 21.86 12.97 -7.90
N ALA A 364 20.68 12.63 -8.42
CA ALA A 364 20.00 13.37 -9.49
C ALA A 364 18.50 13.49 -9.21
N PHE A 365 17.87 14.55 -9.74
CA PHE A 365 16.42 14.65 -9.84
C PHE A 365 15.97 14.35 -11.27
N PHE A 366 14.86 13.63 -11.40
CA PHE A 366 14.26 13.28 -12.67
C PHE A 366 12.74 13.32 -12.60
N ALA A 367 12.10 13.49 -13.75
CA ALA A 367 10.64 13.54 -13.87
C ALA A 367 10.16 12.60 -14.97
N PHE A 368 8.95 12.06 -14.77
CA PHE A 368 8.25 11.17 -15.70
C PHE A 368 6.94 11.84 -16.13
N PRO A 369 6.40 11.53 -17.31
CA PRO A 369 5.17 12.12 -17.81
C PRO A 369 3.93 11.48 -17.14
N GLY A 370 3.84 11.43 -15.81
CA GLY A 370 2.64 10.94 -15.11
C GLY A 370 2.26 9.49 -15.41
N THR A 371 3.20 8.67 -15.91
CA THR A 371 3.01 7.26 -16.23
C THR A 371 3.91 6.35 -15.40
N ASN A 372 3.57 5.05 -15.34
CA ASN A 372 4.30 4.09 -14.52
C ASN A 372 4.40 2.69 -15.12
N VAL A 373 3.73 2.41 -16.24
CA VAL A 373 4.00 1.19 -17.01
C VAL A 373 5.34 1.36 -17.71
N ASP A 374 5.53 2.49 -18.40
CA ASP A 374 6.84 2.98 -18.78
C ASP A 374 7.28 4.09 -17.80
N ARG A 375 8.48 3.92 -17.24
CA ARG A 375 9.15 4.85 -16.32
C ARG A 375 10.38 5.44 -16.99
N THR A 376 10.28 5.88 -18.23
CA THR A 376 11.34 6.64 -18.90
C THR A 376 11.32 8.09 -18.40
N ASN A 377 12.48 8.56 -17.93
CA ASN A 377 12.64 9.93 -17.46
C ASN A 377 12.61 10.88 -18.66
N ILE A 378 11.66 11.82 -18.70
CA ILE A 378 11.62 12.88 -19.72
C ILE A 378 12.47 14.08 -19.33
N LEU A 379 12.67 14.31 -18.03
CA LEU A 379 13.53 15.36 -17.49
C LEU A 379 14.57 14.74 -16.55
N ASN A 380 15.78 15.30 -16.53
CA ASN A 380 16.89 14.79 -15.71
C ASN A 380 17.95 15.87 -15.46
N THR A 381 18.26 16.16 -14.20
CA THR A 381 19.30 17.13 -13.81
C THR A 381 20.72 16.67 -14.11
N GLY A 382 20.91 15.40 -14.47
CA GLY A 382 22.21 14.77 -14.37
C GLY A 382 22.63 14.60 -12.91
N ASN A 383 23.79 13.96 -12.70
CA ASN A 383 24.41 13.87 -11.40
C ASN A 383 24.78 15.28 -10.90
N LEU A 384 24.30 15.61 -9.72
CA LEU A 384 24.57 16.87 -9.03
C LEU A 384 25.94 16.88 -8.34
N SER A 385 26.71 15.80 -8.44
CA SER A 385 28.14 15.82 -8.14
C SER A 385 28.94 15.35 -9.35
N THR A 386 30.02 16.04 -9.66
CA THR A 386 30.87 15.83 -10.85
C THR A 386 32.31 16.26 -10.58
N GLY A 387 33.28 15.54 -11.14
CA GLY A 387 34.70 15.86 -11.02
C GLY A 387 35.34 15.31 -9.76
N ALA A 388 36.66 15.12 -9.82
CA ALA A 388 37.50 14.69 -8.70
C ALA A 388 37.61 15.79 -7.62
N LEU A 389 37.96 15.43 -6.38
CA LEU A 389 38.18 16.37 -5.27
C LEU A 389 39.23 17.45 -5.58
N THR A 390 40.20 17.13 -6.43
CA THR A 390 41.28 18.03 -6.85
C THR A 390 40.91 18.91 -8.04
N ASP A 391 39.76 18.69 -8.68
CA ASP A 391 39.33 19.48 -9.82
C ASP A 391 38.75 20.83 -9.34
N PRO A 392 39.33 21.98 -9.76
CA PRO A 392 38.80 23.30 -9.39
C PRO A 392 37.40 23.58 -9.95
N ASN A 393 36.96 22.87 -10.99
CA ASN A 393 35.64 23.00 -11.60
C ASN A 393 34.64 21.95 -11.10
N ARG A 394 35.01 21.15 -10.07
CA ARG A 394 34.12 20.14 -9.51
C ARG A 394 32.82 20.76 -9.00
N ARG A 395 31.74 19.99 -9.12
CA ARG A 395 30.48 20.26 -8.41
C ARG A 395 30.26 19.15 -7.42
N GLU A 396 29.82 19.49 -6.23
CA GLU A 396 29.52 18.52 -5.19
C GLU A 396 28.28 18.97 -4.44
N ILE A 397 27.20 18.21 -4.53
CA ILE A 397 26.07 18.39 -3.64
C ILE A 397 26.40 17.82 -2.26
N THR A 398 26.18 18.63 -1.23
CA THR A 398 26.38 18.26 0.18
C THR A 398 25.07 18.24 0.95
N SER A 399 24.06 18.97 0.48
CA SER A 399 22.70 18.90 1.02
C SER A 399 21.66 19.46 0.03
N TYR A 400 20.39 19.22 0.34
CA TYR A 400 19.29 19.93 -0.30
C TYR A 400 18.22 20.30 0.74
N ASP A 401 17.61 21.47 0.56
CA ASP A 401 16.51 21.96 1.38
C ASP A 401 15.21 21.91 0.58
N ARG A 402 14.15 21.35 1.16
CA ARG A 402 12.83 21.28 0.52
C ARG A 402 11.83 22.14 1.25
N TYR A 403 11.02 22.86 0.49
CA TYR A 403 9.91 23.67 0.96
C TYR A 403 8.65 23.34 0.18
N GLY A 404 7.53 23.27 0.87
CA GLY A 404 6.22 23.01 0.29
C GLY A 404 5.16 23.92 0.88
N ALA A 405 4.27 24.44 0.03
CA ALA A 405 3.07 25.14 0.43
C ALA A 405 1.87 24.49 -0.27
N GLU A 406 0.84 24.14 0.50
CA GLU A 406 -0.28 23.33 0.05
C GLU A 406 -1.62 23.94 0.47
N ALA A 407 -2.62 23.79 -0.39
CA ALA A 407 -3.98 24.21 -0.15
C ALA A 407 -4.98 23.19 -0.71
N TRP A 408 -6.06 22.95 0.02
CA TRP A 408 -7.11 22.05 -0.43
C TRP A 408 -8.48 22.47 0.08
N PHE A 409 -9.32 22.94 -0.83
CA PHE A 409 -10.68 23.35 -0.58
C PHE A 409 -11.66 22.23 -0.91
N VAL A 410 -12.60 21.97 -0.01
CA VAL A 410 -13.69 21.00 -0.19
C VAL A 410 -15.01 21.68 0.18
N TYR A 411 -16.01 21.57 -0.70
CA TYR A 411 -17.36 22.07 -0.47
C TYR A 411 -18.37 21.05 -1.03
N GLY A 412 -18.72 20.07 -0.19
CA GLY A 412 -19.54 18.93 -0.58
C GLY A 412 -18.90 18.16 -1.75
N PRO A 413 -19.59 18.02 -2.90
CA PRO A 413 -19.06 17.28 -4.04
C PRO A 413 -17.90 17.95 -4.76
N PHE A 414 -17.72 19.26 -4.59
CA PHE A 414 -16.62 19.99 -5.22
C PHE A 414 -15.36 19.96 -4.35
N SER A 415 -14.21 19.78 -4.99
CA SER A 415 -12.89 19.83 -4.37
C SER A 415 -11.90 20.53 -5.29
N ALA A 416 -11.00 21.35 -4.75
CA ALA A 416 -9.88 21.94 -5.46
C ALA A 416 -8.62 21.88 -4.60
N GLN A 417 -7.54 21.35 -5.14
CA GLN A 417 -6.27 21.14 -4.43
C GLN A 417 -5.12 21.68 -5.25
N GLY A 418 -4.11 22.24 -4.59
CA GLY A 418 -2.85 22.62 -5.23
C GLY A 418 -1.70 22.66 -4.25
N GLU A 419 -0.49 22.57 -4.80
CA GLU A 419 0.75 22.55 -4.03
C GLU A 419 1.89 23.13 -4.84
N TYR A 420 2.73 23.94 -4.19
CA TYR A 420 3.97 24.48 -4.73
C TYR A 420 5.14 23.89 -3.95
N LEU A 421 6.16 23.41 -4.67
CA LEU A 421 7.36 22.79 -4.14
C LEU A 421 8.61 23.52 -4.66
N ARG A 422 9.58 23.69 -3.77
CA ARG A 422 10.92 24.20 -4.08
C ARG A 422 11.98 23.35 -3.39
N THR A 423 13.03 23.01 -4.13
CA THR A 423 14.19 22.28 -3.63
C THR A 423 15.45 23.09 -3.90
N ASN A 424 16.10 23.63 -2.86
CA ASN A 424 17.39 24.31 -2.98
C ASN A 424 18.51 23.26 -2.98
N ILE A 425 19.49 23.44 -3.86
CA ILE A 425 20.65 22.56 -3.99
C ILE A 425 21.87 23.28 -3.39
N ASN A 426 22.53 22.63 -2.44
CA ASN A 426 23.63 23.23 -1.69
C ASN A 426 24.91 22.40 -1.83
N GLY A 427 26.05 23.08 -1.97
CA GLY A 427 27.36 22.45 -1.94
C GLY A 427 28.41 23.21 -2.76
N ALA A 428 29.51 22.55 -3.09
CA ALA A 428 30.57 23.17 -3.89
C ALA A 428 30.13 23.30 -5.35
N GLY A 429 30.39 24.47 -5.95
CA GLY A 429 29.98 24.75 -7.34
C GLY A 429 28.49 25.08 -7.51
N TYR A 430 27.78 25.32 -6.39
CA TYR A 430 26.40 25.81 -6.36
C TYR A 430 26.34 27.17 -5.68
N ASP A 431 25.61 28.10 -6.30
CA ASP A 431 25.30 29.45 -5.81
C ASP A 431 23.78 29.69 -5.93
N ASN A 432 23.04 29.21 -4.92
CA ASN A 432 21.59 29.39 -4.78
C ASN A 432 20.73 28.74 -5.90
N GLU A 433 21.24 27.67 -6.54
CA GLU A 433 20.43 26.87 -7.45
C GLU A 433 19.25 26.21 -6.74
N HIS A 434 18.12 26.18 -7.44
CA HIS A 434 16.90 25.57 -6.93
C HIS A 434 16.04 25.00 -8.05
N LEU A 435 15.30 23.96 -7.71
CA LEU A 435 14.32 23.32 -8.58
C LEU A 435 12.92 23.68 -8.07
N THR A 436 11.97 23.89 -8.97
CA THR A 436 10.60 24.28 -8.58
C THR A 436 9.56 23.51 -9.35
N GLY A 437 8.37 23.39 -8.78
CA GLY A 437 7.24 22.81 -9.48
C GLY A 437 5.97 22.99 -8.68
N TYR A 438 4.84 22.98 -9.36
CA TYR A 438 3.55 23.10 -8.73
C TYR A 438 2.51 22.31 -9.51
N TYR A 439 1.41 22.00 -8.83
CA TYR A 439 0.24 21.48 -9.49
C TYR A 439 -1.03 22.09 -8.90
N GLY A 440 -2.10 21.98 -9.67
CA GLY A 440 -3.44 22.28 -9.21
C GLY A 440 -4.45 21.41 -9.94
N PHE A 441 -5.46 20.93 -9.23
CA PHE A 441 -6.58 20.21 -9.84
C PHE A 441 -7.89 20.51 -9.14
N ALA A 442 -8.98 20.37 -9.89
CA ALA A 442 -10.33 20.36 -9.36
C ALA A 442 -10.99 19.02 -9.64
N SER A 443 -11.87 18.59 -8.74
CA SER A 443 -12.71 17.42 -8.93
C SER A 443 -14.13 17.63 -8.43
N TYR A 444 -15.05 16.85 -8.99
CA TYR A 444 -16.46 16.92 -8.65
C TYR A 444 -17.08 15.52 -8.61
N PHE A 445 -17.73 15.17 -7.51
CA PHE A 445 -18.54 13.94 -7.41
C PHE A 445 -19.93 14.15 -8.04
N LEU A 446 -20.17 13.49 -9.17
CA LEU A 446 -21.44 13.52 -9.90
C LEU A 446 -22.59 12.91 -9.07
N THR A 447 -22.25 12.03 -8.14
CA THR A 447 -23.18 11.29 -7.27
C THR A 447 -23.36 11.92 -5.88
N GLY A 448 -22.70 13.06 -5.62
CA GLY A 448 -22.91 13.90 -4.44
C GLY A 448 -22.05 13.58 -3.21
N GLU A 449 -21.16 12.58 -3.26
CA GLU A 449 -20.18 12.32 -2.21
C GLU A 449 -19.22 13.50 -2.01
N SER A 450 -18.59 13.60 -0.84
CA SER A 450 -17.52 14.56 -0.58
C SER A 450 -16.18 13.85 -0.45
N LYS A 451 -15.09 14.57 -0.69
CA LYS A 451 -13.76 14.10 -0.29
C LYS A 451 -13.71 13.87 1.23
N ALA A 452 -12.98 12.84 1.63
CA ALA A 452 -12.76 12.47 3.03
C ALA A 452 -11.36 12.88 3.51
N TYR A 453 -11.26 13.26 4.79
CA TYR A 453 -10.02 13.72 5.42
C TYR A 453 -9.51 12.74 6.48
N HIS A 454 -8.20 12.51 6.53
CA HIS A 454 -7.55 11.69 7.55
C HIS A 454 -6.74 12.58 8.49
N VAL A 455 -7.33 12.91 9.65
CA VAL A 455 -6.79 13.90 10.61
C VAL A 455 -5.34 13.63 11.01
N ARG A 456 -4.97 12.39 11.32
CA ARG A 456 -3.58 12.05 11.73
C ARG A 456 -2.53 12.27 10.63
N ASN A 457 -2.94 12.23 9.36
CA ASN A 457 -2.04 12.44 8.22
C ASN A 457 -2.19 13.85 7.61
N GLY A 458 -3.25 14.56 7.97
CA GLY A 458 -3.61 15.83 7.35
C GLY A 458 -3.82 15.72 5.84
N ALA A 459 -4.46 14.65 5.35
CA ALA A 459 -4.51 14.33 3.92
C ALA A 459 -5.78 13.54 3.53
N ALA A 460 -5.94 13.23 2.24
CA ALA A 460 -7.10 12.51 1.71
C ALA A 460 -7.26 11.10 2.30
N ASN A 461 -8.51 10.67 2.46
CA ASN A 461 -8.92 9.40 3.06
C ASN A 461 -9.88 8.61 2.15
N ARG A 462 -10.25 7.39 2.57
CA ARG A 462 -11.16 6.49 1.87
C ARG A 462 -12.50 7.16 1.58
N ILE A 463 -12.93 7.07 0.33
CA ILE A 463 -14.27 7.45 -0.11
C ILE A 463 -15.23 6.29 0.17
N LYS A 464 -16.37 6.62 0.78
CA LYS A 464 -17.46 5.67 0.99
C LYS A 464 -18.65 6.11 0.12
N PRO A 465 -19.00 5.37 -0.94
CA PRO A 465 -20.15 5.70 -1.77
C PRO A 465 -21.42 5.81 -0.93
N HIS A 466 -22.26 6.82 -1.17
CA HIS A 466 -23.54 6.96 -0.47
C HIS A 466 -24.47 5.77 -0.76
N ARG A 467 -24.38 5.26 -2.00
CA ARG A 467 -25.09 4.06 -2.46
C ARG A 467 -24.09 3.15 -3.19
N PRO A 468 -23.53 2.14 -2.52
CA PRO A 468 -22.63 1.17 -3.14
C PRO A 468 -23.27 0.52 -4.38
N PHE A 469 -22.44 0.12 -5.34
CA PHE A 469 -22.89 -0.47 -6.60
C PHE A 469 -23.69 -1.76 -6.37
N GLN A 470 -24.77 -1.92 -7.12
CA GLN A 470 -25.65 -3.09 -7.08
C GLN A 470 -26.04 -3.49 -8.51
N TRP A 471 -25.67 -4.70 -8.93
CA TRP A 471 -26.00 -5.22 -10.27
C TRP A 471 -27.48 -5.11 -10.65
N ASN A 472 -28.37 -5.39 -9.68
CA ASN A 472 -29.82 -5.37 -9.86
C ASN A 472 -30.51 -4.36 -8.92
N GLY A 473 -29.79 -3.32 -8.49
CA GLY A 473 -30.29 -2.34 -7.52
C GLY A 473 -30.06 -0.89 -7.97
N PRO A 474 -30.57 0.09 -7.22
CA PRO A 474 -30.46 1.50 -7.58
C PRO A 474 -29.07 2.11 -7.34
N GLY A 475 -28.14 1.35 -6.73
CA GLY A 475 -26.79 1.83 -6.40
C GLY A 475 -25.84 1.78 -7.58
N TRP A 476 -25.23 2.92 -7.91
CA TRP A 476 -24.26 3.05 -9.01
C TRP A 476 -22.81 3.23 -8.52
N GLY A 477 -22.58 3.20 -7.20
CA GLY A 477 -21.31 3.65 -6.62
C GLY A 477 -21.14 5.17 -6.71
N ALA A 478 -19.96 5.66 -6.37
CA ALA A 478 -19.61 7.07 -6.52
C ALA A 478 -18.89 7.33 -7.84
N TRP A 479 -19.23 8.42 -8.53
CA TRP A 479 -18.58 8.85 -9.76
C TRP A 479 -17.94 10.22 -9.57
N GLU A 480 -16.67 10.34 -9.90
CA GLU A 480 -15.91 11.58 -9.81
C GLU A 480 -15.23 11.89 -11.13
N ILE A 481 -15.33 13.14 -11.54
CA ILE A 481 -14.53 13.71 -12.64
C ILE A 481 -13.48 14.65 -12.07
N ALA A 482 -12.32 14.73 -12.71
CA ALA A 482 -11.24 15.62 -12.30
C ALA A 482 -10.49 16.17 -13.52
N ALA A 483 -9.99 17.40 -13.38
CA ALA A 483 -9.09 18.02 -14.33
C ALA A 483 -7.95 18.72 -13.57
N GLY A 484 -6.73 18.60 -14.06
CA GLY A 484 -5.55 19.11 -13.38
C GLY A 484 -4.46 19.59 -14.33
N TYR A 485 -3.55 20.38 -13.77
CA TYR A 485 -2.38 20.94 -14.43
C TYR A 485 -1.14 20.71 -13.57
N ASP A 486 -0.03 20.39 -14.22
CA ASP A 486 1.28 20.22 -13.63
C ASP A 486 2.29 21.14 -14.30
N TYR A 487 3.21 21.68 -13.51
CA TYR A 487 4.41 22.36 -13.98
C TYR A 487 5.61 21.94 -13.15
N ILE A 488 6.74 21.70 -13.81
CA ILE A 488 8.02 21.45 -13.17
C ILE A 488 9.14 22.14 -13.96
N ASN A 489 10.08 22.74 -13.23
CA ASN A 489 11.28 23.37 -13.78
C ASN A 489 12.50 22.94 -12.96
N MET A 490 13.39 22.22 -13.62
CA MET A 490 14.66 21.74 -13.07
C MET A 490 15.87 22.44 -13.70
N ASN A 491 15.67 23.63 -14.28
CA ASN A 491 16.73 24.50 -14.78
C ASN A 491 17.01 25.63 -13.79
N SER A 492 18.25 25.73 -13.28
CA SER A 492 18.69 26.84 -12.44
C SER A 492 20.21 26.92 -12.45
N GLY A 493 20.78 28.09 -12.76
CA GLY A 493 22.23 28.28 -12.80
C GLY A 493 22.92 27.22 -13.67
N VAL A 494 23.85 26.48 -13.07
CA VAL A 494 24.59 25.38 -13.69
C VAL A 494 23.75 24.11 -13.93
N ILE A 495 22.59 23.98 -13.29
CA ILE A 495 21.70 22.82 -13.45
C ILE A 495 20.83 23.00 -14.70
N THR A 496 20.89 22.02 -15.59
CA THR A 496 20.20 22.02 -16.88
C THR A 496 19.21 20.87 -17.01
N GLY A 497 18.32 20.68 -16.02
CA GLY A 497 17.46 19.49 -15.94
C GLY A 497 16.25 19.45 -16.88
N GLY A 498 15.93 20.57 -17.52
CA GLY A 498 14.73 20.75 -18.34
C GLY A 498 13.50 21.20 -17.54
N GLN A 499 12.44 21.52 -18.27
CA GLN A 499 11.13 21.90 -17.73
C GLN A 499 10.02 21.22 -18.52
N ALA A 500 8.87 21.00 -17.88
CA ALA A 500 7.70 20.46 -18.55
C ALA A 500 6.40 20.90 -17.88
N ASN A 501 5.32 20.90 -18.66
CA ASN A 501 3.97 21.04 -18.14
C ASN A 501 2.98 20.11 -18.83
N MET A 502 1.90 19.80 -18.12
CA MET A 502 0.95 18.77 -18.51
C MET A 502 -0.45 19.17 -18.08
N VAL A 503 -1.45 18.79 -18.88
CA VAL A 503 -2.85 18.69 -18.43
C VAL A 503 -3.27 17.24 -18.29
N ARG A 504 -4.12 16.98 -17.30
CA ARG A 504 -4.66 15.65 -17.01
C ARG A 504 -6.16 15.72 -16.77
N PHE A 505 -6.87 14.71 -17.27
CA PHE A 505 -8.29 14.49 -17.04
C PHE A 505 -8.48 13.12 -16.43
N GLY A 506 -9.39 13.01 -15.46
CA GLY A 506 -9.65 11.76 -14.75
C GLY A 506 -11.14 11.49 -14.60
N LEU A 507 -11.51 10.23 -14.82
CA LEU A 507 -12.79 9.65 -14.44
C LEU A 507 -12.52 8.55 -13.41
N ASN A 508 -13.15 8.67 -12.25
CA ASN A 508 -13.03 7.72 -11.16
C ASN A 508 -14.40 7.12 -10.85
N TRP A 509 -14.44 5.80 -10.71
CA TRP A 509 -15.62 5.08 -10.24
C TRP A 509 -15.28 4.31 -8.96
N TYR A 510 -16.08 4.53 -7.92
CA TYR A 510 -15.97 3.86 -6.63
C TYR A 510 -17.22 2.99 -6.44
N PRO A 511 -17.26 1.76 -6.98
CA PRO A 511 -18.41 0.87 -6.77
C PRO A 511 -18.61 0.54 -5.29
N HIS A 512 -17.52 0.35 -4.54
CA HIS A 512 -17.53 0.09 -3.10
C HIS A 512 -16.40 0.87 -2.42
N SER A 513 -16.40 0.92 -1.09
CA SER A 513 -15.34 1.50 -0.25
C SER A 513 -13.95 0.90 -0.55
N ASN A 514 -13.89 -0.37 -0.96
CA ASN A 514 -12.68 -1.16 -1.19
C ASN A 514 -12.24 -1.28 -2.66
N VAL A 515 -13.07 -0.81 -3.60
CA VAL A 515 -12.82 -0.99 -5.03
C VAL A 515 -12.90 0.37 -5.72
N LYS A 516 -11.88 0.68 -6.52
CA LYS A 516 -11.82 1.89 -7.34
C LYS A 516 -11.35 1.55 -8.74
N PHE A 517 -12.04 2.08 -9.73
CA PHE A 517 -11.57 2.13 -11.12
C PHE A 517 -11.21 3.57 -11.47
N GLN A 518 -10.12 3.75 -12.21
CA GLN A 518 -9.64 5.03 -12.70
C GLN A 518 -9.34 4.93 -14.18
N ALA A 519 -9.79 5.93 -14.94
CA ALA A 519 -9.40 6.16 -16.32
C ALA A 519 -8.87 7.59 -16.42
N ASN A 520 -7.63 7.79 -16.87
CA ASN A 520 -7.01 9.10 -16.99
C ASN A 520 -6.52 9.33 -18.42
N VAL A 521 -6.63 10.56 -18.91
CA VAL A 521 -5.96 11.02 -20.12
C VAL A 521 -4.98 12.11 -19.70
N ILE A 522 -3.75 12.01 -20.18
CA ILE A 522 -2.72 13.02 -19.98
C ILE A 522 -2.23 13.54 -21.32
N HIS A 523 -1.85 14.81 -21.36
CA HIS A 523 -1.22 15.44 -22.51
C HIS A 523 -0.13 16.40 -22.03
N MET A 524 1.08 16.22 -22.55
CA MET A 524 2.21 17.13 -22.34
C MET A 524 1.99 18.36 -23.23
N LEU A 525 1.94 19.54 -22.62
CA LEU A 525 1.70 20.79 -23.35
C LEU A 525 3.01 21.41 -23.86
N ASP A 526 4.07 21.31 -23.07
CA ASP A 526 5.41 21.77 -23.40
C ASP A 526 6.43 20.90 -22.66
N ILE A 527 7.49 20.52 -23.38
CA ILE A 527 8.69 19.89 -22.83
C ILE A 527 9.88 20.64 -23.39
N ASN A 528 10.63 21.32 -22.53
CA ASN A 528 11.83 22.06 -22.93
C ASN A 528 13.04 21.49 -22.21
N THR A 529 13.82 20.71 -22.95
CA THR A 529 15.08 20.09 -22.52
C THR A 529 16.26 20.56 -23.38
N ALA A 530 16.10 21.65 -24.15
CA ALA A 530 17.13 22.19 -25.05
C ALA A 530 18.47 22.52 -24.35
N ARG A 531 18.44 22.81 -23.04
CA ARG A 531 19.65 23.04 -22.22
C ARG A 531 20.38 21.76 -21.82
N THR A 532 19.73 20.61 -21.87
CA THR A 532 20.36 19.33 -21.55
C THR A 532 21.36 18.96 -22.66
N PRO A 533 22.54 18.43 -22.32
CA PRO A 533 23.61 18.19 -23.27
C PRO A 533 23.30 17.02 -24.21
N ILE A 534 23.64 17.16 -25.50
CA ILE A 534 23.45 16.12 -26.53
C ILE A 534 24.55 15.05 -26.54
N THR A 535 25.65 15.26 -25.81
CA THR A 535 26.75 14.30 -25.67
C THR A 535 27.01 14.04 -24.20
N ASN A 536 27.81 13.01 -23.90
CA ASN A 536 28.29 12.80 -22.54
C ASN A 536 29.11 14.02 -22.10
N THR A 537 28.82 14.53 -20.91
CA THR A 537 29.52 15.65 -20.27
C THR A 537 29.40 15.50 -18.75
N ASP A 538 30.00 16.42 -17.99
CA ASP A 538 30.04 16.37 -16.54
C ASP A 538 28.62 16.34 -15.95
N GLY A 539 28.30 15.24 -15.27
CA GLY A 539 26.98 14.99 -14.68
C GLY A 539 26.02 14.23 -15.59
N TYR A 540 26.28 14.19 -16.89
CA TYR A 540 25.46 13.48 -17.87
C TYR A 540 26.27 12.35 -18.53
N SER A 541 26.38 11.24 -17.81
CA SER A 541 27.08 10.03 -18.25
C SER A 541 26.15 8.98 -18.85
N GLY A 542 26.71 8.08 -19.67
CA GLY A 542 25.97 6.95 -20.25
C GLY A 542 24.83 7.36 -21.18
N GLY A 543 24.94 8.51 -21.85
CA GLY A 543 23.95 9.05 -22.78
C GLY A 543 22.71 9.65 -22.12
N SER A 544 22.72 9.89 -20.80
CA SER A 544 21.54 10.43 -20.10
C SER A 544 21.12 11.80 -20.62
N GLY A 545 22.09 12.69 -20.88
CA GLY A 545 21.83 14.01 -21.45
C GLY A 545 21.18 13.90 -22.83
N ALA A 546 21.78 13.12 -23.74
CA ALA A 546 21.28 12.94 -25.10
C ALA A 546 19.84 12.37 -25.12
N ARG A 547 19.54 11.42 -24.22
CA ARG A 547 18.17 10.88 -24.06
C ARG A 547 17.20 11.93 -23.55
N THR A 548 17.59 12.74 -22.57
CA THR A 548 16.76 13.83 -22.06
C THR A 548 16.54 14.92 -23.11
N ASN A 549 17.57 15.25 -23.89
CA ASN A 549 17.49 16.23 -24.96
C ASN A 549 16.53 15.81 -26.09
N GLY A 550 16.47 14.50 -26.42
CA GLY A 550 15.52 13.98 -27.41
C GLY A 550 14.04 14.17 -27.06
N TRP A 551 13.72 14.50 -25.81
CA TRP A 551 12.34 14.87 -25.42
C TRP A 551 11.98 16.33 -25.70
N ASN A 552 12.92 17.14 -26.19
CA ASN A 552 12.68 18.55 -26.42
C ASN A 552 11.59 18.74 -27.49
N ASN A 553 10.54 19.48 -27.16
CA ASN A 553 9.34 19.68 -27.98
C ASN A 553 8.56 18.39 -28.32
N ALA A 554 8.78 17.29 -27.59
CA ALA A 554 8.06 16.05 -27.84
C ALA A 554 6.56 16.20 -27.58
N ASP A 555 5.73 15.70 -28.50
CA ASP A 555 4.28 15.61 -28.31
C ASP A 555 3.93 14.24 -27.71
N LEU A 556 3.25 14.26 -26.58
CA LEU A 556 2.96 13.07 -25.79
C LEU A 556 1.55 13.11 -25.21
N SER A 557 0.80 12.06 -25.50
CA SER A 557 -0.52 11.84 -24.90
C SER A 557 -0.73 10.36 -24.59
N ALA A 558 -1.20 10.10 -23.37
CA ALA A 558 -1.44 8.74 -22.92
C ALA A 558 -2.80 8.57 -22.26
N PHE A 559 -3.40 7.41 -22.50
CA PHE A 559 -4.57 6.92 -21.80
C PHE A 559 -4.14 5.87 -20.78
N LEU A 560 -4.54 6.06 -19.54
CA LEU A 560 -4.15 5.24 -18.40
C LEU A 560 -5.40 4.64 -17.76
N THR A 561 -5.34 3.37 -17.37
CA THR A 561 -6.38 2.77 -16.53
C THR A 561 -5.80 2.07 -15.33
N GLN A 562 -6.54 2.02 -14.22
CA GLN A 562 -6.13 1.31 -13.02
C GLN A 562 -7.36 0.79 -12.27
N TRP A 563 -7.29 -0.46 -11.81
CA TRP A 563 -8.13 -0.94 -10.74
C TRP A 563 -7.36 -0.87 -9.42
N THR A 564 -8.02 -0.50 -8.33
CA THR A 564 -7.51 -0.65 -6.97
C THR A 564 -8.48 -1.51 -6.20
N ILE A 565 -7.98 -2.60 -5.64
CA ILE A 565 -8.74 -3.53 -4.80
C ILE A 565 -8.02 -3.60 -3.47
N ASP A 566 -8.68 -3.14 -2.41
CA ASP A 566 -8.22 -3.20 -1.02
C ASP A 566 -8.94 -4.32 -0.27
N PHE A 567 -8.25 -5.00 0.63
CA PHE A 567 -8.81 -6.07 1.46
C PHE A 567 -8.08 -6.19 2.80
#